data_AF-A0A8T0VIL1-F1
#
_entry.id   AF-A0A8T0VIL1-F1
#
_cell.length_a   1.000
_cell.length_b   1.000
_cell.length_c   1.000
_cell.angle_alpha   90.00
_cell.angle_beta   90.00
_cell.angle_gamma   90.00
#
_symmetry.space_group_name_H-M   'P 1'
#
loop_
_entity.id
_entity.type
_entity.pdbx_description
1 polymer ?
#
loop_
_entity_poly.entity_id
_entity_poly.type
_entity_poly.pdbx_seq_one_letter_code
_entity_poly.pdbx_strand_id
1 'polypeptide(L)'
;MDREALRMVCSPQFWRMAVLWAMSLLHSYCLVFLRGRAAAAPRRRRTRPGAGRRPICVVTGATSGLGRAAAAALAREGYHVVLAGRSMQLLYETVQEIQRQQPDARLEAFQLDLASYKSIEKFGTSLKQWIQETSSEPAVQLLINNAGILAKSHRVTGDGLDEMIQTNYIGPFILTSILLPLLKSSSVPSRVVNLTSFTHRCVSGIDVSEDALRGMKFGPRSVGESYSLASTYEYTKLPLILVLWKQRSCESFPSVFHGLHSWFCAC
;
A
#
# COMPACT_ATOMS: atom_id res chain seq x y z
N MET A 1 -27.02 8.02 17.35
CA MET A 1 -25.74 8.78 17.27
C MET A 1 -25.14 8.76 18.65
N ASP A 2 -24.01 8.07 18.83
CA ASP A 2 -23.47 7.75 20.16
C ASP A 2 -23.00 9.00 20.92
N ARG A 3 -23.32 9.07 22.22
CA ARG A 3 -22.92 10.19 23.10
C ARG A 3 -21.40 10.38 23.16
N GLU A 4 -20.64 9.32 22.94
CA GLU A 4 -19.18 9.35 22.90
C GLU A 4 -18.65 10.02 21.62
N ALA A 5 -19.30 9.79 20.48
CA ALA A 5 -18.95 10.44 19.22
C ALA A 5 -19.15 11.96 19.30
N LEU A 6 -20.23 12.41 19.95
CA LEU A 6 -20.49 13.84 20.19
C LEU A 6 -19.42 14.46 21.10
N ARG A 7 -18.98 13.76 22.15
CA ARG A 7 -17.89 14.25 23.02
C ARG A 7 -16.56 14.36 22.29
N MET A 8 -16.28 13.42 21.39
CA MET A 8 -15.06 13.45 20.59
C MET A 8 -15.06 14.63 19.61
N VAL A 9 -16.17 14.85 18.88
CA VAL A 9 -16.32 15.95 17.91
C VAL A 9 -16.28 17.32 18.59
N CYS A 10 -16.80 17.44 19.81
CA CYS A 10 -16.74 18.68 20.59
C CYS A 10 -15.40 18.89 21.32
N SER A 11 -14.44 17.96 21.22
CA SER A 11 -13.16 18.10 21.92
C SER A 11 -12.27 19.15 21.24
N PRO A 12 -11.52 19.97 22.01
CA PRO A 12 -10.56 20.92 21.45
C PRO A 12 -9.45 20.24 20.62
N GLN A 13 -9.13 19.00 20.95
CA GLN A 13 -8.14 18.17 20.24
C GLN A 13 -8.63 17.80 18.83
N PHE A 14 -9.91 17.45 18.68
CA PHE A 14 -10.53 17.16 17.40
C PHE A 14 -10.50 18.39 16.49
N TRP A 15 -10.89 19.56 16.99
CA TRP A 15 -10.87 20.80 16.21
C TRP A 15 -9.45 21.28 15.89
N ARG A 16 -8.49 21.15 16.82
CA ARG A 16 -7.08 21.44 16.53
C ARG A 16 -6.55 20.55 15.41
N MET A 17 -6.94 19.28 15.39
CA MET A 17 -6.61 18.35 14.32
C MET A 17 -7.31 18.74 13.02
N ALA A 18 -8.63 18.93 13.02
CA ALA A 18 -9.41 19.30 11.83
C ALA A 18 -8.92 20.60 11.17
N VAL A 19 -8.57 21.62 11.96
CA VAL A 19 -8.08 22.90 11.46
C VAL A 19 -6.67 22.77 10.87
N LEU A 20 -5.74 22.13 11.58
CA LEU A 20 -4.39 21.89 11.04
C LEU A 20 -4.45 21.02 9.77
N TRP A 21 -5.41 20.11 9.68
CA TRP A 21 -5.67 19.29 8.50
C TRP A 21 -6.21 20.09 7.33
N ALA A 22 -7.23 20.91 7.55
CA ALA A 22 -7.79 21.78 6.52
C ALA A 22 -6.70 22.72 5.98
N MET A 23 -5.89 23.30 6.87
CA MET A 23 -4.77 24.17 6.49
C MET A 23 -3.67 23.42 5.74
N SER A 24 -3.33 22.19 6.14
CA SER A 24 -2.32 21.37 5.44
C SER A 24 -2.79 20.91 4.06
N LEU A 25 -4.08 20.56 3.93
CA LEU A 25 -4.71 20.24 2.64
C LEU A 25 -4.77 21.47 1.75
N LEU A 26 -5.23 22.61 2.27
CA LEU A 26 -5.26 23.87 1.54
C LEU A 26 -3.86 24.28 1.11
N HIS A 27 -2.87 24.14 1.99
CA HIS A 27 -1.47 24.42 1.67
C HIS A 27 -0.92 23.48 0.61
N SER A 28 -1.18 22.17 0.70
CA SER A 28 -0.74 21.18 -0.31
C SER A 28 -1.43 21.42 -1.65
N TYR A 29 -2.72 21.73 -1.64
CA TYR A 29 -3.49 22.05 -2.84
C TYR A 29 -2.99 23.36 -3.45
N CYS A 30 -2.77 24.39 -2.65
CA CYS A 30 -2.13 25.64 -3.06
C CYS A 30 -0.72 25.38 -3.61
N LEU A 31 0.10 24.53 -3.00
CA LEU A 31 1.42 24.18 -3.53
C LEU A 31 1.33 23.46 -4.88
N VAL A 32 0.37 22.55 -5.07
CA VAL A 32 0.13 21.88 -6.36
C VAL A 32 -0.38 22.87 -7.41
N PHE A 33 -1.29 23.77 -7.01
CA PHE A 33 -1.90 24.76 -7.90
C PHE A 33 -0.92 25.89 -8.28
N LEU A 34 -0.09 26.33 -7.32
CA LEU A 34 0.99 27.30 -7.53
C LEU A 34 2.16 26.66 -8.30
N ARG A 35 2.48 25.38 -8.08
CA ARG A 35 3.38 24.60 -8.96
C ARG A 35 2.77 24.32 -10.33
N GLY A 36 1.46 24.47 -10.49
CA GLY A 36 0.77 24.46 -11.79
C GLY A 36 1.08 25.68 -12.67
N ARG A 37 1.77 26.70 -12.14
CA ARG A 37 2.23 27.89 -12.90
C ARG A 37 3.72 28.16 -12.84
N ALA A 38 4.45 27.64 -11.84
CA ALA A 38 5.90 27.65 -11.87
C ALA A 38 6.36 26.63 -12.91
N ALA A 39 7.00 27.11 -13.99
CA ALA A 39 7.55 26.31 -15.07
C ALA A 39 8.09 24.97 -14.55
N ALA A 40 7.47 23.88 -15.00
CA ALA A 40 7.91 22.54 -14.67
C ALA A 40 9.42 22.49 -14.93
N ALA A 41 10.21 22.28 -13.87
CA ALA A 41 11.60 21.83 -14.03
C ALA A 41 11.57 20.74 -15.09
N PRO A 42 12.43 20.81 -16.13
CA PRO A 42 12.24 20.02 -17.33
C PRO A 42 11.97 18.60 -16.90
N ARG A 43 10.73 18.14 -17.09
CA ARG A 43 10.34 16.75 -16.86
C ARG A 43 11.40 16.03 -17.63
N ARG A 44 12.30 15.30 -16.94
CA ARG A 44 13.27 14.47 -17.62
C ARG A 44 12.39 13.52 -18.40
N ARG A 45 12.20 13.84 -19.67
CA ARG A 45 11.34 13.10 -20.58
C ARG A 45 12.08 11.78 -20.61
N ARG A 46 11.65 10.82 -19.79
CA ARG A 46 11.92 9.43 -20.08
C ARG A 46 11.37 9.34 -21.49
N THR A 47 12.28 9.30 -22.46
CA THR A 47 11.94 8.97 -23.82
C THR A 47 10.98 7.80 -23.68
N ARG A 48 9.77 7.90 -24.26
CA ARG A 48 8.93 6.72 -24.48
C ARG A 48 9.91 5.66 -24.95
N PRO A 49 10.13 4.55 -24.21
CA PRO A 49 11.14 3.59 -24.62
C PRO A 49 10.78 3.20 -26.05
N GLY A 50 11.55 3.68 -27.03
CA GLY A 50 11.33 3.33 -28.43
C GLY A 50 11.57 1.84 -28.50
N ALA A 51 10.55 1.04 -28.84
CA ALA A 51 10.60 -0.42 -28.91
C ALA A 51 11.39 -1.11 -27.76
N GLY A 52 11.54 -0.44 -26.61
CA GLY A 52 12.40 -0.83 -25.51
C GLY A 52 11.59 -1.51 -24.42
N ARG A 53 12.24 -2.40 -23.66
CA ARG A 53 11.63 -3.21 -22.60
C ARG A 53 10.92 -2.34 -21.57
N ARG A 54 9.70 -2.71 -21.20
CA ARG A 54 8.89 -2.02 -20.19
C ARG A 54 9.28 -2.50 -18.79
N PRO A 55 9.55 -1.59 -17.83
CA PRO A 55 9.80 -1.98 -16.44
C PRO A 55 8.53 -2.55 -15.80
N ILE A 56 8.69 -3.54 -14.93
CA ILE A 56 7.59 -4.22 -14.25
C ILE A 56 7.28 -3.52 -12.92
N CYS A 57 6.00 -3.25 -12.69
CA CYS A 57 5.49 -2.75 -11.42
C CYS A 57 4.40 -3.67 -10.88
N VAL A 58 4.45 -4.01 -9.60
CA VAL A 58 3.39 -4.73 -8.88
C VAL A 58 2.60 -3.74 -8.03
N VAL A 59 1.27 -3.74 -8.15
CA VAL A 59 0.37 -2.91 -7.34
C VAL A 59 -0.62 -3.80 -6.60
N THR A 60 -0.58 -3.81 -5.28
CA THR A 60 -1.55 -4.56 -4.46
C THR A 60 -2.82 -3.73 -4.23
N GLY A 61 -3.99 -4.38 -4.16
CA GLY A 61 -5.26 -3.68 -3.98
C GLY A 61 -5.64 -2.82 -5.19
N ALA A 62 -5.26 -3.28 -6.39
CA ALA A 62 -5.40 -2.52 -7.63
C ALA A 62 -6.84 -2.45 -8.18
N THR A 63 -7.83 -3.07 -7.54
CA THR A 63 -9.22 -3.15 -8.03
C THR A 63 -10.06 -1.89 -7.78
N SER A 64 -9.62 -0.99 -6.89
CA SER A 64 -10.39 0.19 -6.51
C SER A 64 -9.52 1.37 -6.05
N GLY A 65 -10.16 2.54 -5.92
CA GLY A 65 -9.59 3.74 -5.31
C GLY A 65 -8.21 4.11 -5.84
N LEU A 66 -7.29 4.36 -4.90
CA LEU A 66 -5.91 4.77 -5.19
C LEU A 66 -5.10 3.70 -5.91
N GLY A 67 -5.33 2.42 -5.62
CA GLY A 67 -4.63 1.32 -6.28
C GLY A 67 -4.90 1.28 -7.78
N ARG A 68 -6.18 1.39 -8.16
CA ARG A 68 -6.59 1.45 -9.57
C ARG A 68 -6.05 2.69 -10.27
N ALA A 69 -6.14 3.85 -9.61
CA ALA A 69 -5.59 5.10 -10.15
C ALA A 69 -4.07 5.04 -10.36
N ALA A 70 -3.34 4.46 -9.40
CA ALA A 70 -1.90 4.25 -9.49
C ALA A 70 -1.55 3.29 -10.64
N ALA A 71 -2.26 2.17 -10.77
CA ALA A 71 -2.06 1.22 -11.87
C ALA A 71 -2.26 1.90 -13.24
N ALA A 72 -3.35 2.66 -13.39
CA ALA A 72 -3.63 3.41 -14.61
C ALA A 72 -2.55 4.46 -14.92
N ALA A 73 -2.05 5.18 -13.92
CA ALA A 73 -1.00 6.18 -14.11
C ALA A 73 0.34 5.54 -14.50
N LEU A 74 0.73 4.44 -13.85
CA LEU A 74 1.97 3.72 -14.14
C LEU A 74 1.95 3.10 -15.55
N ALA A 75 0.80 2.59 -15.99
CA ALA A 75 0.63 2.11 -17.34
C ALA A 75 0.88 3.22 -18.38
N ARG A 76 0.40 4.45 -18.15
CA ARG A 76 0.68 5.63 -19.00
C ARG A 76 2.16 5.97 -19.04
N GLU A 77 2.85 5.81 -17.92
CA GLU A 77 4.30 6.02 -17.79
C GLU A 77 5.13 4.88 -18.42
N GLY A 78 4.48 3.87 -19.01
CA GLY A 78 5.12 2.82 -19.79
C GLY A 78 5.53 1.59 -18.99
N TYR A 79 5.06 1.43 -17.76
CA TYR A 79 5.26 0.20 -16.99
C TYR A 79 4.42 -0.95 -17.55
N HIS A 80 4.91 -2.19 -17.36
CA HIS A 80 4.07 -3.38 -17.38
C HIS A 80 3.54 -3.57 -15.96
N VAL A 81 2.25 -3.32 -15.77
CA VAL A 81 1.65 -3.27 -14.44
C VAL A 81 0.99 -4.61 -14.09
N VAL A 82 1.45 -5.22 -13.02
CA VAL A 82 0.85 -6.39 -12.38
C VAL A 82 -0.17 -5.89 -11.35
N LEU A 83 -1.45 -6.16 -11.61
CA LEU A 83 -2.54 -5.87 -10.69
C LEU A 83 -2.72 -7.09 -9.77
N ALA A 84 -2.52 -6.89 -8.47
CA ALA A 84 -2.64 -7.95 -7.47
C ALA A 84 -3.81 -7.69 -6.52
N GLY A 85 -4.67 -8.69 -6.30
CA GLY A 85 -5.83 -8.59 -5.42
C GLY A 85 -6.60 -9.89 -5.26
N ARG A 86 -7.60 -9.89 -4.36
CA ARG A 86 -8.31 -11.12 -3.95
C ARG A 86 -9.25 -11.68 -5.03
N SER A 87 -9.99 -10.79 -5.71
CA SER A 87 -10.98 -11.17 -6.70
C SER A 87 -10.42 -11.03 -8.11
N MET A 88 -10.20 -12.16 -8.78
CA MET A 88 -9.76 -12.18 -10.18
C MET A 88 -10.76 -11.51 -11.11
N GLN A 89 -12.06 -11.65 -10.83
CA GLN A 89 -13.11 -10.98 -11.60
C GLN A 89 -12.92 -9.46 -11.60
N LEU A 90 -12.81 -8.85 -10.40
CA LEU A 90 -12.61 -7.40 -10.28
C LEU A 90 -11.28 -6.92 -10.89
N LEU A 91 -10.24 -7.77 -10.83
CA LEU A 91 -8.97 -7.48 -11.48
C LEU A 91 -9.13 -7.43 -13.00
N TYR A 92 -9.81 -8.41 -13.61
CA TYR A 92 -10.07 -8.41 -15.05
C TYR A 92 -10.93 -7.24 -15.50
N GLU A 93 -11.96 -6.89 -14.73
CA GLU A 93 -12.77 -5.69 -14.98
C GLU A 93 -11.91 -4.42 -14.96
N THR A 94 -10.99 -4.32 -13.99
CA THR A 94 -10.05 -3.20 -13.89
C THR A 94 -9.08 -3.15 -15.07
N VAL A 95 -8.55 -4.31 -15.49
CA VAL A 95 -7.67 -4.42 -16.67
C VAL A 95 -8.40 -3.90 -17.92
N GLN A 96 -9.64 -4.35 -18.15
CA GLN A 96 -10.46 -3.90 -19.27
C GLN A 96 -10.79 -2.41 -19.21
N GLU A 97 -11.10 -1.88 -18.03
CA GLU A 97 -11.34 -0.44 -17.84
C GLU A 97 -10.12 0.39 -18.23
N ILE A 98 -8.93 0.01 -17.74
CA ILE A 98 -7.69 0.74 -18.04
C ILE A 98 -7.33 0.60 -19.53
N GLN A 99 -7.46 -0.59 -20.12
CA GLN A 99 -7.16 -0.82 -21.54
C GLN A 99 -8.10 -0.08 -22.48
N ARG A 100 -9.39 0.06 -22.14
CA ARG A 100 -10.33 0.91 -22.92
C ARG A 100 -9.87 2.36 -23.00
N GLN A 101 -9.26 2.88 -21.93
CA GLN A 101 -8.73 4.24 -21.89
C GLN A 101 -7.31 4.34 -22.45
N GLN A 102 -6.57 3.23 -22.46
CA GLN A 102 -5.16 3.14 -22.81
C GLN A 102 -4.87 1.84 -23.57
N PRO A 103 -5.14 1.78 -24.89
CA PRO A 103 -5.01 0.54 -25.67
C PRO A 103 -3.59 -0.07 -25.63
N ASP A 104 -2.56 0.76 -25.46
CA ASP A 104 -1.15 0.33 -25.38
C ASP A 104 -0.71 -0.10 -23.96
N ALA A 105 -1.62 -0.10 -22.98
CA ALA A 105 -1.33 -0.50 -21.61
C ALA A 105 -1.02 -2.01 -21.54
N ARG A 106 0.12 -2.34 -20.92
CA ARG A 106 0.49 -3.73 -20.62
C ARG A 106 0.15 -4.01 -19.17
N LEU A 107 -0.86 -4.83 -18.95
CA LEU A 107 -1.41 -5.15 -17.65
C LEU A 107 -1.52 -6.66 -17.50
N GLU A 108 -1.23 -7.17 -16.32
CA GLU A 108 -1.38 -8.59 -15.99
C GLU A 108 -2.09 -8.71 -14.64
N ALA A 109 -2.97 -9.70 -14.47
CA ALA A 109 -3.76 -9.88 -13.27
C ALA A 109 -3.31 -11.12 -12.50
N PHE A 110 -3.01 -10.96 -11.21
CA PHE A 110 -2.62 -12.05 -10.33
C PHE A 110 -3.47 -12.06 -9.06
N GLN A 111 -3.92 -13.26 -8.68
CA GLN A 111 -4.62 -13.43 -7.41
C GLN A 111 -3.65 -13.28 -6.25
N LEU A 112 -4.01 -12.45 -5.28
CA LEU A 112 -3.27 -12.24 -4.05
C LEU A 112 -4.22 -11.91 -2.90
N ASP A 113 -4.25 -12.78 -1.89
CA ASP A 113 -4.82 -12.48 -0.60
C ASP A 113 -3.72 -12.26 0.44
N LEU A 114 -3.62 -11.03 0.94
CA LEU A 114 -2.63 -10.67 1.97
C LEU A 114 -3.00 -11.21 3.36
N ALA A 115 -4.24 -11.68 3.55
CA ALA A 115 -4.70 -12.36 4.76
C ALA A 115 -4.35 -13.86 4.79
N SER A 116 -3.56 -14.36 3.82
CA SER A 116 -3.14 -15.76 3.74
C SER A 116 -1.69 -15.90 3.29
N TYR A 117 -0.83 -16.43 4.15
CA TYR A 117 0.57 -16.74 3.85
C TYR A 117 0.72 -17.60 2.59
N LYS A 118 -0.07 -18.68 2.52
CA LYS A 118 -0.10 -19.59 1.37
C LYS A 118 -0.46 -18.87 0.07
N SER A 119 -1.37 -17.89 0.11
CA SER A 119 -1.69 -17.08 -1.06
C SER A 119 -0.52 -16.20 -1.49
N ILE A 120 0.23 -15.63 -0.55
CA ILE A 120 1.39 -14.77 -0.85
C ILE A 120 2.52 -15.60 -1.46
N GLU A 121 2.81 -16.79 -0.95
CA GLU A 121 3.80 -17.71 -1.53
C GLU A 121 3.42 -18.13 -2.95
N LYS A 122 2.16 -18.52 -3.17
CA LYS A 122 1.65 -18.88 -4.49
C LYS A 122 1.80 -17.72 -5.46
N PHE A 123 1.40 -16.51 -5.05
CA PHE A 123 1.56 -15.29 -5.85
C PHE A 123 3.03 -15.07 -6.23
N GLY A 124 3.97 -15.15 -5.28
CA GLY A 124 5.39 -14.93 -5.54
C GLY A 124 5.97 -15.93 -6.53
N THR A 125 5.57 -17.20 -6.42
CA THR A 125 5.96 -18.27 -7.35
C THR A 125 5.42 -18.02 -8.75
N SER A 126 4.11 -17.77 -8.88
CA SER A 126 3.46 -17.52 -10.17
C SER A 126 4.00 -16.25 -10.85
N LEU A 127 4.24 -15.18 -10.08
CA LEU A 127 4.83 -13.95 -10.61
C LEU A 127 6.24 -14.20 -11.12
N LYS A 128 7.09 -14.88 -10.34
CA LYS A 128 8.47 -15.22 -10.76
C LYS A 128 8.47 -16.01 -12.06
N GLN A 129 7.62 -17.04 -12.16
CA GLN A 129 7.49 -17.85 -13.36
C GLN A 129 7.08 -17.01 -14.57
N TRP A 130 6.01 -16.21 -14.45
CA TRP A 130 5.56 -15.35 -15.53
C TRP A 130 6.61 -14.33 -15.97
N ILE A 131 7.37 -13.75 -15.02
CA ILE A 131 8.47 -12.84 -15.33
C ILE A 131 9.57 -13.55 -16.14
N GLN A 132 9.91 -14.80 -15.78
CA GLN A 132 10.91 -15.60 -16.50
C GLN A 132 10.46 -15.94 -17.92
N GLU A 133 9.17 -16.21 -18.12
CA GLU A 133 8.59 -16.53 -19.42
C GLU A 133 8.44 -15.28 -20.32
N THR A 134 8.11 -14.14 -19.72
CA THR A 134 7.75 -12.92 -20.46
C THR A 134 8.91 -11.92 -20.58
N SER A 135 10.03 -12.14 -19.87
CA SER A 135 11.10 -11.15 -19.80
C SER A 135 12.51 -11.73 -19.71
N SER A 136 13.41 -11.15 -20.52
CA SER A 136 14.83 -11.51 -20.55
C SER A 136 15.63 -11.09 -19.31
N GLU A 137 15.11 -10.18 -18.49
CA GLU A 137 15.70 -9.82 -17.19
C GLU A 137 14.62 -10.02 -16.10
N PRO A 138 14.80 -11.01 -15.21
CA PRO A 138 13.76 -11.41 -14.29
C PRO A 138 13.73 -10.52 -13.05
N ALA A 139 13.20 -9.31 -13.18
CA ALA A 139 13.23 -8.31 -12.12
C ALA A 139 11.98 -7.43 -12.03
N VAL A 140 11.65 -7.02 -10.81
CA VAL A 140 10.59 -6.05 -10.50
C VAL A 140 11.24 -4.70 -10.17
N GLN A 141 10.81 -3.61 -10.81
CA GLN A 141 11.37 -2.28 -10.56
C GLN A 141 10.56 -1.47 -9.56
N LEU A 142 9.29 -1.80 -9.36
CA LEU A 142 8.43 -1.08 -8.42
C LEU A 142 7.41 -2.01 -7.76
N LEU A 143 7.42 -2.10 -6.44
CA LEU A 143 6.36 -2.72 -5.65
C LEU A 143 5.57 -1.63 -4.92
N ILE A 144 4.26 -1.58 -5.13
CA ILE A 144 3.35 -0.71 -4.40
C ILE A 144 2.46 -1.56 -3.49
N ASN A 145 2.80 -1.56 -2.20
CA ASN A 145 1.97 -2.11 -1.13
C ASN A 145 0.85 -1.10 -0.81
N ASN A 146 -0.20 -1.11 -1.63
CA ASN A 146 -1.36 -0.22 -1.53
C ASN A 146 -2.55 -0.88 -0.80
N ALA A 147 -2.70 -2.19 -0.90
CA ALA A 147 -3.81 -2.90 -0.28
C ALA A 147 -3.91 -2.65 1.23
N GLY A 148 -5.13 -2.38 1.69
CA GLY A 148 -5.46 -2.32 3.09
C GLY A 148 -6.96 -2.37 3.31
N ILE A 149 -7.37 -2.88 4.48
CA ILE A 149 -8.76 -2.98 4.90
C ILE A 149 -8.98 -2.22 6.21
N LEU A 150 -10.23 -1.81 6.38
CA LEU A 150 -10.79 -1.37 7.66
C LEU A 150 -11.89 -2.36 8.03
N ALA A 151 -11.56 -3.40 8.78
CA ALA A 151 -12.50 -4.45 9.16
C ALA A 151 -13.50 -3.90 10.19
N LYS A 152 -14.80 -4.07 9.91
CA LYS A 152 -15.91 -3.62 10.78
C LYS A 152 -16.10 -4.48 12.04
N SER A 153 -15.47 -5.65 12.11
CA SER A 153 -15.54 -6.59 13.22
C SER A 153 -14.22 -7.35 13.33
N HIS A 154 -13.90 -7.85 14.52
CA HIS A 154 -12.79 -8.77 14.72
C HIS A 154 -13.00 -10.04 13.89
N ARG A 155 -11.94 -10.46 13.20
CA ARG A 155 -11.89 -11.73 12.46
C ARG A 155 -10.46 -12.27 12.54
N VAL A 156 -10.36 -13.56 12.77
CA VAL A 156 -9.09 -14.28 12.74
C VAL A 156 -8.96 -14.96 11.37
N THR A 157 -7.80 -14.81 10.76
CA THR A 157 -7.48 -15.43 9.47
C THR A 157 -7.19 -16.93 9.63
N GLY A 158 -7.07 -17.64 8.51
CA GLY A 158 -6.62 -19.03 8.51
C GLY A 158 -5.21 -19.24 9.11
N ASP A 159 -4.42 -18.17 9.20
CA ASP A 159 -3.07 -18.19 9.79
C ASP A 159 -3.08 -17.84 11.29
N GLY A 160 -4.24 -17.66 11.90
CA GLY A 160 -4.39 -17.40 13.33
C GLY A 160 -4.05 -15.97 13.76
N LEU A 161 -4.09 -15.01 12.83
CA LEU A 161 -3.83 -13.59 13.08
C LEU A 161 -5.11 -12.76 12.92
N ASP A 162 -5.16 -11.56 13.50
CA ASP A 162 -6.22 -10.60 13.18
C ASP A 162 -6.16 -10.21 11.69
N GLU A 163 -7.31 -10.19 11.02
CA GLU A 163 -7.40 -9.94 9.58
C GLU A 163 -6.85 -8.56 9.18
N MET A 164 -7.08 -7.51 9.97
CA MET A 164 -6.51 -6.19 9.67
C MET A 164 -5.00 -6.21 9.82
N ILE A 165 -4.49 -6.75 10.93
CA ILE A 165 -3.04 -6.84 11.18
C ILE A 165 -2.38 -7.63 10.05
N GLN A 166 -2.98 -8.75 9.66
CA GLN A 166 -2.40 -9.56 8.62
C GLN A 166 -2.45 -8.86 7.27
N THR A 167 -3.62 -8.35 6.86
CA THR A 167 -3.78 -7.72 5.53
C THR A 167 -2.97 -6.44 5.38
N ASN A 168 -2.94 -5.60 6.42
CA ASN A 168 -2.36 -4.26 6.33
C ASN A 168 -0.87 -4.24 6.67
N TYR A 169 -0.37 -5.21 7.44
CA TYR A 169 1.01 -5.17 7.95
C TYR A 169 1.81 -6.44 7.63
N ILE A 170 1.41 -7.59 8.18
CA ILE A 170 2.19 -8.83 8.07
C ILE A 170 2.27 -9.30 6.61
N GLY A 171 1.15 -9.29 5.89
CA GLY A 171 1.06 -9.67 4.49
C GLY A 171 1.98 -8.85 3.59
N PRO A 172 1.90 -7.50 3.59
CA PRO A 172 2.84 -6.65 2.85
C PRO A 172 4.31 -6.86 3.21
N PHE A 173 4.62 -7.12 4.48
CA PHE A 173 5.98 -7.45 4.91
C PHE A 173 6.48 -8.77 4.31
N ILE A 174 5.67 -9.82 4.38
CA ILE A 174 5.99 -11.14 3.81
C ILE A 174 6.10 -11.05 2.29
N LEU A 175 5.16 -10.37 1.63
CA LEU A 175 5.19 -10.15 0.19
C LEU A 175 6.50 -9.47 -0.23
N THR A 176 6.90 -8.41 0.47
CA THR A 176 8.15 -7.70 0.18
C THR A 176 9.36 -8.61 0.35
N SER A 177 9.37 -9.46 1.38
CA SER A 177 10.44 -10.43 1.63
C SER A 177 10.53 -11.49 0.52
N ILE A 178 9.39 -12.03 0.08
CA ILE A 178 9.34 -13.02 -1.00
C ILE A 178 9.76 -12.42 -2.35
N LEU A 179 9.39 -11.17 -2.61
CA LEU A 179 9.76 -10.47 -3.85
C LEU A 179 11.15 -9.85 -3.81
N LEU A 180 11.83 -9.84 -2.66
CA LEU A 180 13.13 -9.22 -2.49
C LEU A 180 14.19 -9.72 -3.49
N PRO A 181 14.28 -11.02 -3.83
CA PRO A 181 15.20 -11.49 -4.87
C PRO A 181 14.91 -10.88 -6.25
N LEU A 182 13.64 -10.72 -6.62
CA LEU A 182 13.21 -10.10 -7.88
C LEU A 182 13.44 -8.57 -7.89
N LEU A 183 13.35 -7.93 -6.73
CA LEU A 183 13.67 -6.51 -6.59
C LEU A 183 15.19 -6.28 -6.68
N LYS A 184 15.99 -7.20 -6.13
CA LYS A 184 17.47 -7.13 -6.13
C LYS A 184 18.10 -7.53 -7.46
N SER A 185 17.46 -8.38 -8.24
CA SER A 185 17.95 -8.80 -9.56
C SER A 185 17.85 -7.70 -10.62
N SER A 186 17.25 -6.55 -10.31
CA SER A 186 17.10 -5.47 -11.27
C SER A 186 18.42 -4.76 -11.54
N SER A 187 18.74 -4.60 -12.83
CA SER A 187 19.88 -3.80 -13.33
C SER A 187 19.74 -2.30 -13.04
N VAL A 188 18.53 -1.84 -12.73
CA VAL A 188 18.23 -0.46 -12.33
C VAL A 188 17.70 -0.46 -10.89
N PRO A 189 17.86 0.65 -10.14
CA PRO A 189 17.35 0.72 -8.76
C PRO A 189 15.84 0.44 -8.69
N SER A 190 15.49 -0.66 -8.05
CA SER A 190 14.10 -1.01 -7.74
C SER A 190 13.59 -0.19 -6.55
N ARG A 191 12.27 -0.08 -6.42
CA ARG A 191 11.64 0.64 -5.30
C ARG A 191 10.48 -0.13 -4.68
N VAL A 192 10.34 -0.02 -3.37
CA VAL A 192 9.17 -0.47 -2.62
C VAL A 192 8.49 0.76 -2.03
N VAL A 193 7.19 0.89 -2.31
CA VAL A 193 6.31 1.95 -1.85
C VAL A 193 5.23 1.35 -0.96
N ASN A 194 5.23 1.69 0.32
CA ASN A 194 4.14 1.33 1.23
C ASN A 194 3.19 2.51 1.39
N LEU A 195 1.89 2.26 1.20
CA LEU A 195 0.85 3.21 1.58
C LEU A 195 0.64 3.20 3.07
N THR A 196 0.98 4.31 3.69
CA THR A 196 0.71 4.56 5.11
C THR A 196 -0.49 5.49 5.27
N SER A 197 -1.04 5.53 6.48
CA SER A 197 -2.10 6.46 6.90
C SER A 197 -1.59 7.30 8.05
N PHE A 198 -1.98 8.57 8.14
CA PHE A 198 -1.58 9.51 9.19
C PHE A 198 -1.95 9.05 10.62
N THR A 199 -2.92 8.14 10.72
CA THR A 199 -3.34 7.46 11.95
C THR A 199 -2.20 6.76 12.70
N HIS A 200 -1.08 6.43 12.05
CA HIS A 200 0.12 5.93 12.72
C HIS A 200 0.63 6.85 13.86
N ARG A 201 0.38 8.16 13.79
CA ARG A 201 0.85 9.14 14.80
C ARG A 201 0.06 9.08 16.13
N CYS A 202 -1.05 8.37 16.15
CA CYS A 202 -1.91 8.22 17.33
C CYS A 202 -1.47 7.04 18.23
N VAL A 203 -0.53 6.22 17.77
CA VAL A 203 -0.03 5.06 18.51
C VAL A 203 1.05 5.49 19.50
N SER A 204 0.82 5.27 20.80
CA SER A 204 1.77 5.62 21.87
C SER A 204 2.72 4.48 22.27
N GLY A 205 2.61 3.30 21.64
CA GLY A 205 3.46 2.13 21.90
C GLY A 205 3.10 0.94 21.02
N ILE A 206 4.06 0.05 20.78
CA ILE A 206 3.87 -1.16 19.96
C ILE A 206 3.91 -2.37 20.88
N ASP A 207 2.83 -3.13 20.90
CA ASP A 207 2.76 -4.45 21.55
C ASP A 207 2.81 -5.53 20.46
N VAL A 208 3.89 -6.29 20.40
CA VAL A 208 4.07 -7.41 19.43
C VAL A 208 3.78 -8.78 20.06
N SER A 209 3.06 -8.81 21.19
CA SER A 209 2.63 -10.07 21.80
C SER A 209 1.70 -10.87 20.88
N GLU A 210 1.66 -12.18 21.09
CA GLU A 210 0.75 -13.07 20.37
C GLU A 210 -0.72 -12.65 20.52
N ASP A 211 -1.09 -12.18 21.72
CA ASP A 211 -2.41 -11.60 22.00
C ASP A 211 -2.69 -10.37 21.14
N ALA A 212 -1.73 -9.45 21.00
CA ALA A 212 -1.87 -8.26 20.17
C ALA A 212 -1.97 -8.62 18.68
N LEU A 213 -1.16 -9.57 18.19
CA LEU A 213 -1.21 -10.07 16.81
C LEU A 213 -2.50 -10.84 16.47
N ARG A 214 -3.16 -11.40 17.48
CA ARG A 214 -4.51 -11.98 17.37
C ARG A 214 -5.62 -10.96 17.53
N GLY A 215 -5.31 -9.70 17.83
CA GLY A 215 -6.27 -8.63 18.02
C GLY A 215 -6.98 -8.63 19.38
N MET A 216 -6.43 -9.34 20.37
CA MET A 216 -7.03 -9.51 21.71
C MET A 216 -6.63 -8.42 22.72
N LYS A 217 -5.53 -7.68 22.51
CA LYS A 217 -5.09 -6.58 23.40
C LYS A 217 -4.50 -5.42 22.60
N PHE A 218 -5.00 -4.19 22.82
CA PHE A 218 -4.39 -2.96 22.31
C PHE A 218 -4.42 -1.84 23.34
N GLY A 219 -3.31 -1.70 24.07
CA GLY A 219 -2.99 -0.54 24.91
C GLY A 219 -3.74 -0.45 26.26
N PRO A 220 -3.34 0.48 27.14
CA PRO A 220 -3.89 0.62 28.50
C PRO A 220 -5.36 1.11 28.55
N ARG A 221 -6.01 1.27 27.39
CA ARG A 221 -7.42 1.72 27.26
C ARG A 221 -8.37 0.61 26.79
N SER A 222 -7.89 -0.59 26.49
CA SER A 222 -8.77 -1.73 26.22
C SER A 222 -9.30 -2.28 27.56
N VAL A 223 -10.24 -1.56 28.15
CA VAL A 223 -11.11 -2.06 29.22
C VAL A 223 -12.32 -2.70 28.54
N GLY A 224 -12.35 -4.03 28.50
CA GLY A 224 -13.47 -4.82 27.98
C GLY A 224 -13.23 -5.50 26.63
N GLU A 225 -13.89 -6.63 26.41
CA GLU A 225 -13.83 -7.57 25.27
C GLU A 225 -14.23 -6.98 23.89
N SER A 226 -14.20 -5.65 23.72
CA SER A 226 -14.66 -5.00 22.50
C SER A 226 -13.50 -4.59 21.60
N TYR A 227 -13.47 -5.15 20.39
CA TYR A 227 -12.49 -4.84 19.36
C TYR A 227 -12.49 -3.35 18.98
N SER A 228 -11.39 -2.65 19.29
CA SER A 228 -11.25 -1.23 18.92
C SER A 228 -10.78 -1.07 17.48
N LEU A 229 -11.74 -0.93 16.55
CA LEU A 229 -11.49 -0.77 15.12
C LEU A 229 -10.48 0.34 14.80
N ALA A 230 -10.61 1.50 15.44
CA ALA A 230 -9.72 2.63 15.22
C ALA A 230 -8.29 2.32 15.72
N SER A 231 -8.17 1.78 16.93
CA SER A 231 -6.86 1.47 17.53
C SER A 231 -6.14 0.34 16.79
N THR A 232 -6.86 -0.70 16.36
CA THR A 232 -6.25 -1.79 15.57
C THR A 232 -5.81 -1.29 14.19
N TYR A 233 -6.62 -0.45 13.52
CA TYR A 233 -6.22 0.15 12.24
C TYR A 233 -5.01 1.08 12.39
N GLU A 234 -5.00 1.96 13.38
CA GLU A 234 -3.86 2.81 13.76
C GLU A 234 -2.60 1.96 13.98
N TYR A 235 -2.74 0.88 14.75
CA TYR A 235 -1.69 -0.08 15.02
C TYR A 235 -1.16 -0.73 13.75
N THR A 236 -1.98 -1.02 12.74
CA THR A 236 -1.45 -1.61 11.48
C THR A 236 -0.57 -0.66 10.65
N LYS A 237 -0.65 0.65 10.89
CA LYS A 237 0.00 1.66 10.03
C LYS A 237 1.34 2.15 10.57
N LEU A 238 1.60 2.01 11.87
CA LEU A 238 2.88 2.38 12.49
C LEU A 238 4.02 1.35 12.21
N PRO A 239 3.80 0.03 12.33
CA PRO A 239 4.80 -0.98 12.03
C PRO A 239 5.26 -0.98 10.57
N LEU A 240 4.40 -0.61 9.61
CA LEU A 240 4.82 -0.41 8.21
C LEU A 240 5.92 0.65 8.07
N ILE A 241 5.89 1.72 8.87
CA ILE A 241 6.91 2.77 8.87
C ILE A 241 8.21 2.26 9.52
N LEU A 242 8.09 1.45 10.57
CA LEU A 242 9.25 0.90 11.27
C LEU A 242 9.94 -0.22 10.50
N VAL A 243 9.16 -1.06 9.81
CA VAL A 243 9.68 -2.04 8.87
C VAL A 243 10.38 -1.35 7.71
N LEU A 244 9.81 -0.27 7.16
CA LEU A 244 10.49 0.57 6.17
C LEU A 244 11.83 1.11 6.71
N TRP A 245 11.84 1.61 7.94
CA TRP A 245 13.07 2.12 8.56
C TRP A 245 14.10 1.01 8.81
N LYS A 246 13.66 -0.15 9.30
CA LYS A 246 14.53 -1.31 9.57
C LYS A 246 15.09 -1.90 8.28
N GLN A 247 14.27 -2.07 7.24
CA GLN A 247 14.70 -2.52 5.92
C GLN A 247 15.69 -1.55 5.28
N ARG A 248 15.49 -0.24 5.48
CA ARG A 248 16.44 0.79 5.04
C ARG A 248 17.76 0.80 5.82
N SER A 249 17.74 0.46 7.11
CA SER A 249 18.91 0.49 7.99
C SER A 249 19.70 -0.83 8.03
N CYS A 250 19.05 -1.97 7.80
CA CYS A 250 19.69 -3.29 7.86
C CYS A 250 20.09 -3.85 6.50
N GLU A 251 19.52 -3.37 5.40
CA GLU A 251 19.98 -3.74 4.07
C GLU A 251 20.91 -2.67 3.51
N SER A 252 22.02 -3.07 2.89
CA SER A 252 23.09 -2.21 2.35
C SER A 252 22.66 -1.26 1.21
N PHE A 253 21.36 -1.00 1.02
CA PHE A 253 20.81 -0.26 -0.12
C PHE A 253 19.64 0.68 0.27
N PRO A 254 19.93 1.88 0.79
CA PRO A 254 18.93 2.85 1.22
C PRO A 254 18.05 3.44 0.10
N SER A 255 18.32 3.14 -1.17
CA SER A 255 17.62 3.68 -2.35
C SER A 255 16.33 2.94 -2.75
N VAL A 256 16.08 1.76 -2.16
CA VAL A 256 14.95 0.89 -2.54
C VAL A 256 13.65 1.28 -1.80
N PHE A 257 13.72 1.73 -0.55
CA PHE A 257 12.52 1.89 0.27
C PHE A 257 12.05 3.35 0.34
N HIS A 258 10.81 3.61 -0.11
CA HIS A 258 10.15 4.91 -0.01
C HIS A 258 8.77 4.77 0.64
N GLY A 259 8.44 5.59 1.64
CA GLY A 259 7.07 5.67 2.17
C GLY A 259 6.28 6.75 1.43
N LEU A 260 5.08 6.43 0.94
CA LEU A 260 4.12 7.43 0.49
C LEU A 260 2.92 7.45 1.44
N HIS A 261 2.61 8.62 1.97
CA HIS A 261 1.42 8.83 2.78
C HIS A 261 0.22 8.96 1.85
N SER A 262 -0.72 8.03 1.94
CA SER A 262 -2.01 8.11 1.25
C SER A 262 -3.02 8.84 2.13
N TRP A 263 -3.62 9.89 1.58
CA TRP A 263 -4.75 10.59 2.19
C TRP A 263 -6.06 9.88 1.77
N PHE A 264 -6.89 9.56 2.77
CA PHE A 264 -8.27 9.05 2.73
C PHE A 264 -8.85 8.60 1.37
N CYS A 265 -9.17 7.31 1.26
CA CYS A 265 -10.29 6.79 0.47
C CYS A 265 -11.13 5.92 1.41
N ALA A 266 -11.92 6.56 2.27
CA ALA A 266 -13.09 5.91 2.86
C ALA A 266 -14.26 6.21 1.93
N CYS A 267 -14.81 5.18 1.30
CA CYS A 267 -16.23 5.17 0.96
C CYS A 267 -17.00 4.75 2.21
#